data_AF-A0A6P5U2A9-F1
#
_entry.id   AF-A0A6P5U2A9-F1
#
_cell.length_a   1.000
_cell.length_b   1.000
_cell.length_c   1.000
_cell.angle_alpha   90.00
_cell.angle_beta   90.00
_cell.angle_gamma   90.00
#
_symmetry.space_group_name_H-M   'P 1'
#
loop_
_entity.id
_entity.type
_entity.pdbx_description
1 polymer ?
#
loop_
_entity_poly.entity_id
_entity_poly.type
_entity_poly.pdbx_seq_one_letter_code
_entity_poly.pdbx_strand_id
1 'polypeptide(L)'
;MEASGVLAGAIVMEVLHKNNYMHWSVLVKNYLLAQDLWDAVEATAEPPKGEDQDSDDRLKTWRKKNAMALHTIQISCGPEAFSVIRDMTSAKIAWDTLAERLTPQPLLPCNSPVQSANSSNNPGHDATVDDFHQHQPFFNAVRSGDWNKAKEFLTLHPNAIRTRIPYTKKTALYMAIELQHEHIVEGLVELMTEEDLEIKALGWTALAVAANRGNLKMVECMVEKSKNILSIAIEE
;
A
#
# COMPACT_ATOMS: atom_id res chain seq x y z
N MET A 1 13.88 27.81 -16.48
CA MET A 1 13.37 26.90 -15.44
C MET A 1 13.03 25.60 -16.15
N GLU A 2 13.86 24.59 -15.98
CA GLU A 2 13.57 23.26 -16.50
C GLU A 2 12.37 22.68 -15.74
N ALA A 3 11.32 22.33 -16.46
CA ALA A 3 10.24 21.53 -15.92
C ALA A 3 10.78 20.09 -15.77
N SER A 4 11.35 19.80 -14.61
CA SER A 4 11.68 18.43 -14.22
C SER A 4 10.37 17.65 -14.13
N GLY A 5 10.11 16.81 -15.12
CA GLY A 5 8.95 15.93 -15.12
C GLY A 5 9.11 14.92 -13.99
N VAL A 6 8.31 15.05 -12.95
CA VAL A 6 8.32 14.10 -11.84
C VAL A 6 7.60 12.83 -12.28
N LEU A 7 8.30 11.70 -12.23
CA LEU A 7 7.72 10.39 -12.52
C LEU A 7 7.01 9.85 -11.29
N ALA A 8 5.91 9.13 -11.48
CA ALA A 8 5.14 8.50 -10.40
C ALA A 8 6.02 7.65 -9.46
N GLY A 9 6.99 6.92 -10.03
CA GLY A 9 7.94 6.07 -9.28
C GLY A 9 8.87 6.83 -8.32
N ALA A 10 9.05 8.15 -8.50
CA ALA A 10 9.80 9.00 -7.57
C ALA A 10 8.96 9.45 -6.37
N ILE A 11 7.63 9.33 -6.45
CA ILE A 11 6.66 9.77 -5.44
C ILE A 11 6.12 8.58 -4.65
N VAL A 12 5.70 7.54 -5.36
CA VAL A 12 5.16 6.30 -4.81
C VAL A 12 5.72 5.10 -5.56
N MET A 13 6.05 4.04 -4.83
CA MET A 13 6.48 2.77 -5.45
C MET A 13 5.32 2.04 -6.13
N GLU A 14 4.10 2.28 -5.66
CA GLU A 14 2.87 1.69 -6.17
C GLU A 14 1.82 2.79 -6.33
N VAL A 15 1.23 2.87 -7.52
CA VAL A 15 0.19 3.85 -7.80
C VAL A 15 -1.08 3.54 -6.99
N LEU A 16 -1.89 4.56 -6.70
CA LEU A 16 -3.10 4.39 -5.91
C LEU A 16 -4.09 3.43 -6.58
N HIS A 17 -4.55 2.44 -5.83
CA HIS A 17 -5.67 1.58 -6.17
C HIS A 17 -6.51 1.30 -4.91
N LYS A 18 -7.62 0.58 -5.07
CA LYS A 18 -8.64 0.37 -4.02
C LYS A 18 -8.17 -0.17 -2.66
N ASN A 19 -6.99 -0.77 -2.59
CA ASN A 19 -6.53 -1.51 -1.41
C ASN A 19 -5.24 -0.97 -0.79
N ASN A 20 -4.67 0.13 -1.31
CA ASN A 20 -3.40 0.67 -0.81
C ASN A 20 -3.48 2.13 -0.31
N TYR A 21 -4.68 2.71 -0.20
CA TYR A 21 -4.87 4.13 0.19
C TYR A 21 -4.11 4.53 1.45
N MET A 22 -4.14 3.72 2.52
CA MET A 22 -3.44 4.04 3.78
C MET A 22 -1.92 4.15 3.61
N HIS A 23 -1.32 3.31 2.77
CA HIS A 23 0.12 3.33 2.51
C HIS A 23 0.48 4.44 1.51
N TRP A 24 -0.30 4.53 0.43
CA TRP A 24 -0.16 5.57 -0.59
C TRP A 24 -0.25 6.98 0.02
N SER A 25 -1.22 7.23 0.89
CA SER A 25 -1.45 8.55 1.48
C SER A 25 -0.27 9.01 2.34
N VAL A 26 0.38 8.10 3.07
CA VAL A 26 1.59 8.44 3.84
C VAL A 26 2.73 8.88 2.93
N LEU A 27 2.99 8.14 1.84
CA LEU A 27 4.08 8.45 0.91
C LEU A 27 3.83 9.76 0.17
N VAL A 28 2.63 9.96 -0.39
CA VAL A 28 2.29 11.20 -1.10
C VAL A 28 2.28 12.39 -0.16
N LYS A 29 1.75 12.25 1.06
CA LYS A 29 1.80 13.32 2.07
C LYS A 29 3.23 13.73 2.40
N ASN A 30 4.13 12.77 2.64
CA ASN A 30 5.54 13.06 2.93
C ASN A 30 6.23 13.77 1.75
N TYR A 31 5.94 13.34 0.52
CA TYR A 31 6.47 14.00 -0.68
C TYR A 31 5.95 15.44 -0.81
N LEU A 32 4.65 15.66 -0.65
CA LEU A 32 4.05 16.99 -0.70
C LEU A 32 4.59 17.91 0.41
N LEU A 33 4.84 17.40 1.62
CA LEU A 33 5.49 18.15 2.69
C LEU A 33 6.92 18.54 2.31
N ALA A 34 7.71 17.61 1.76
CA ALA A 34 9.08 17.88 1.33
C ALA A 34 9.16 18.93 0.20
N GLN A 35 8.11 19.04 -0.61
CA GLN A 35 8.00 20.02 -1.71
C GLN A 35 7.29 21.33 -1.32
N ASP A 36 6.94 21.52 -0.04
CA ASP A 36 6.19 22.69 0.44
C ASP A 36 4.82 22.87 -0.28
N LEU A 37 4.16 21.73 -0.57
CA LEU A 37 2.89 21.65 -1.29
C LEU A 37 1.70 21.23 -0.41
N TRP A 38 1.94 20.67 0.77
CA TRP A 38 0.89 20.10 1.63
C TRP A 38 -0.16 21.13 2.06
N ASP A 39 0.22 22.39 2.25
CA ASP A 39 -0.70 23.48 2.59
C ASP A 39 -1.86 23.61 1.59
N ALA A 40 -1.64 23.28 0.31
CA ALA A 40 -2.70 23.34 -0.70
C ALA A 40 -3.75 22.22 -0.57
N VAL A 41 -3.42 21.15 0.15
CA VAL A 41 -4.32 20.02 0.46
C VAL A 41 -5.02 20.24 1.81
N GLU A 42 -4.35 20.88 2.77
CA GLU A 42 -4.89 21.17 4.10
C GLU A 42 -5.77 22.42 4.15
N ALA A 43 -5.41 23.47 3.40
CA ALA A 43 -6.14 24.75 3.37
C ALA A 43 -7.51 24.66 2.69
N THR A 44 -8.27 25.77 2.70
CA THR A 44 -9.55 25.83 1.98
C THR A 44 -9.38 25.53 0.49
N ALA A 45 -10.34 24.82 -0.11
CA ALA A 45 -10.38 24.64 -1.57
C ALA A 45 -10.57 25.97 -2.33
N GLU A 46 -11.04 27.01 -1.63
CA GLU A 46 -11.16 28.37 -2.15
C GLU A 46 -9.83 29.15 -2.12
N PRO A 47 -9.59 30.04 -3.10
CA PRO A 47 -8.43 30.91 -3.09
C PRO A 47 -8.48 31.95 -1.97
N PRO A 48 -7.31 32.48 -1.52
CA PRO A 48 -7.25 33.62 -0.62
C PRO A 48 -8.01 34.83 -1.18
N LYS A 49 -8.76 35.54 -0.34
CA LYS A 49 -9.52 36.75 -0.71
C LYS A 49 -8.75 38.00 -0.27
N GLY A 50 -8.55 38.94 -1.19
CA GLY A 50 -7.90 40.25 -0.97
C GLY A 50 -7.74 41.01 -2.30
N GLU A 51 -7.72 42.34 -2.28
CA GLU A 51 -7.71 43.19 -3.49
C GLU A 51 -6.42 44.02 -3.67
N ASP A 52 -5.39 43.76 -2.87
CA ASP A 52 -4.09 44.43 -2.96
C ASP A 52 -3.05 43.63 -3.77
N GLN A 53 -1.94 44.28 -4.14
CA GLN A 53 -0.85 43.64 -4.89
C GLN A 53 -0.27 42.42 -4.16
N ASP A 54 -0.22 42.46 -2.83
CA ASP A 54 0.17 41.33 -1.98
C ASP A 54 -0.81 40.15 -2.12
N SER A 55 -2.12 40.43 -2.23
CA SER A 55 -3.13 39.41 -2.51
C SER A 55 -2.94 38.75 -3.88
N ASP A 56 -2.57 39.49 -4.94
CA ASP A 56 -2.35 38.89 -6.26
C ASP A 56 -1.14 37.93 -6.26
N ASP A 57 -0.04 38.31 -5.59
CA ASP A 57 1.13 37.45 -5.43
C ASP A 57 0.82 36.21 -4.57
N ARG A 58 0.04 36.36 -3.50
CA ARG A 58 -0.46 35.26 -2.67
C ARG A 58 -1.39 34.33 -3.45
N LEU A 59 -2.29 34.88 -4.25
CA LEU A 59 -3.21 34.12 -5.11
C LEU A 59 -2.46 33.32 -6.16
N LYS A 60 -1.47 33.94 -6.81
CA LYS A 60 -0.60 33.29 -7.80
C LYS A 60 0.20 32.15 -7.17
N THR A 61 0.76 32.38 -5.99
CA THR A 61 1.49 31.37 -5.21
C THR A 61 0.58 30.20 -4.84
N TRP A 62 -0.62 30.47 -4.33
CA TRP A 62 -1.61 29.45 -4.01
C TRP A 62 -2.01 28.64 -5.25
N ARG A 63 -2.31 29.28 -6.38
CA ARG A 63 -2.68 28.60 -7.64
C ARG A 63 -1.58 27.65 -8.09
N LYS A 64 -0.31 28.08 -7.99
CA LYS A 64 0.84 27.26 -8.36
C LYS A 64 0.98 26.06 -7.41
N LYS A 65 0.91 26.25 -6.09
CA LYS A 65 0.97 25.16 -5.11
C LYS A 65 -0.16 24.16 -5.31
N ASN A 66 -1.40 24.63 -5.47
CA ASN A 66 -2.56 23.77 -5.73
C ASN A 66 -2.40 22.96 -7.03
N ALA A 67 -1.96 23.59 -8.13
CA ALA A 67 -1.76 22.89 -9.39
C ALA A 67 -0.67 21.79 -9.28
N MET A 68 0.45 22.09 -8.62
CA MET A 68 1.53 21.11 -8.41
C MET A 68 1.09 19.96 -7.49
N ALA A 69 0.38 20.26 -6.41
CA ALA A 69 -0.16 19.26 -5.50
C ALA A 69 -1.18 18.35 -6.21
N LEU A 70 -2.11 18.93 -6.97
CA LEU A 70 -3.11 18.19 -7.74
C LEU A 70 -2.44 17.28 -8.78
N HIS A 71 -1.48 17.82 -9.54
CA HIS A 71 -0.76 17.04 -10.52
C HIS A 71 0.00 15.87 -9.87
N THR A 72 0.67 16.12 -8.74
CA THR A 72 1.37 15.10 -7.94
C THR A 72 0.41 13.97 -7.51
N ILE A 73 -0.77 14.33 -7.00
CA ILE A 73 -1.79 13.34 -6.62
C ILE A 73 -2.21 12.54 -7.86
N GLN A 74 -2.54 13.20 -8.97
CA GLN A 74 -2.99 12.57 -10.21
C GLN A 74 -1.98 11.57 -10.79
N ILE A 75 -0.70 11.94 -10.89
CA ILE A 75 0.33 11.04 -11.44
C ILE A 75 0.65 9.87 -10.52
N SER A 76 0.37 10.02 -9.22
CA SER A 76 0.50 8.93 -8.25
C SER A 76 -0.70 7.98 -8.22
N CYS A 77 -1.75 8.25 -9.01
CA CYS A 77 -2.95 7.42 -9.07
C CYS A 77 -2.89 6.36 -10.17
N GLY A 78 -3.42 5.17 -9.88
CA GLY A 78 -3.74 4.17 -10.89
C GLY A 78 -4.96 4.58 -11.72
N PRO A 79 -5.26 3.87 -12.83
CA PRO A 79 -6.31 4.26 -13.78
C PRO A 79 -7.69 4.48 -13.14
N GLU A 80 -8.07 3.60 -12.20
CA GLU A 80 -9.37 3.66 -11.53
C GLU A 80 -9.47 4.87 -10.59
N ALA A 81 -8.42 5.11 -9.80
CA ALA A 81 -8.38 6.25 -8.88
C ALA A 81 -8.26 7.58 -9.63
N PHE A 82 -7.47 7.63 -10.70
CA PHE A 82 -7.34 8.81 -11.55
C PHE A 82 -8.68 9.20 -12.19
N SER A 83 -9.46 8.22 -12.65
CA SER A 83 -10.79 8.46 -13.23
C SER A 83 -11.72 9.21 -12.26
N VAL A 84 -11.61 8.96 -10.95
CA VAL A 84 -12.42 9.63 -9.91
C VAL A 84 -12.09 11.12 -9.79
N ILE A 85 -10.81 11.49 -9.96
CA ILE A 85 -10.33 12.85 -9.70
C ILE A 85 -9.94 13.63 -10.97
N ARG A 86 -10.15 13.04 -12.16
CA ARG A 86 -9.69 13.58 -13.45
C ARG A 86 -10.13 15.02 -13.68
N ASP A 87 -11.39 15.31 -13.36
CA ASP A 87 -12.04 16.58 -13.70
C ASP A 87 -12.01 17.59 -12.53
N MET A 88 -11.26 17.29 -11.45
CA MET A 88 -11.12 18.15 -10.29
C MET A 88 -10.04 19.21 -10.48
N THR A 89 -10.27 20.39 -9.89
CA THR A 89 -9.35 21.55 -9.98
C THR A 89 -8.65 21.89 -8.67
N SER A 90 -9.04 21.23 -7.58
CA SER A 90 -8.48 21.44 -6.24
C SER A 90 -7.78 20.17 -5.75
N ALA A 91 -6.53 20.31 -5.31
CA ALA A 91 -5.76 19.24 -4.70
C ALA A 91 -6.44 18.70 -3.44
N LYS A 92 -7.02 19.58 -2.62
CA LYS A 92 -7.82 19.21 -1.46
C LYS A 92 -9.02 18.35 -1.82
N ILE A 93 -9.85 18.80 -2.78
CA ILE A 93 -11.06 18.06 -3.18
C ILE A 93 -10.67 16.68 -3.72
N ALA A 94 -9.61 16.61 -4.53
CA ALA A 94 -9.08 15.34 -5.01
C ALA A 94 -8.64 14.42 -3.87
N TRP A 95 -7.86 14.94 -2.92
CA TRP A 95 -7.41 14.19 -1.75
C TRP A 95 -8.57 13.65 -0.89
N ASP A 96 -9.51 14.53 -0.53
CA ASP A 96 -10.66 14.21 0.31
C ASP A 96 -11.57 13.18 -0.37
N THR A 97 -11.78 13.30 -1.68
CA THR A 97 -12.60 12.34 -2.45
C THR A 97 -11.95 10.97 -2.49
N LEU A 98 -10.63 10.89 -2.69
CA LEU A 98 -9.91 9.62 -2.63
C LEU A 98 -9.96 9.01 -1.24
N ALA A 99 -9.86 9.84 -0.19
CA ALA A 99 -10.02 9.40 1.19
C ALA A 99 -11.38 8.77 1.40
N GLU A 100 -12.45 9.47 1.07
CA GLU A 100 -13.83 9.00 1.25
C GLU A 100 -14.11 7.69 0.51
N ARG A 101 -13.58 7.57 -0.71
CA ARG A 101 -13.85 6.41 -1.58
C ARG A 101 -13.02 5.18 -1.25
N LEU A 102 -11.80 5.37 -0.73
CA LEU A 102 -10.78 4.31 -0.64
C LEU A 102 -10.33 4.03 0.79
N THR A 103 -10.75 4.81 1.78
CA THR A 103 -10.65 4.41 3.18
C THR A 103 -11.77 3.43 3.51
N PRO A 104 -11.47 2.30 4.17
CA PRO A 104 -12.50 1.44 4.73
C PRO A 104 -13.30 2.23 5.76
N GLN A 105 -14.59 2.43 5.50
CA GLN A 105 -15.50 2.99 6.49
C GLN A 105 -15.49 2.09 7.74
N PRO A 106 -15.39 2.65 8.96
CA PRO A 106 -15.62 1.87 10.17
C PRO A 106 -17.01 1.23 10.09
N LEU A 107 -17.08 -0.10 10.16
CA LEU A 107 -18.35 -0.80 10.28
C LEU A 107 -19.07 -0.26 11.52
N LEU A 108 -20.18 0.46 11.31
CA LEU A 108 -21.07 0.81 12.41
C LEU A 108 -21.59 -0.48 13.07
N PRO A 109 -21.73 -0.52 14.41
CA PRO A 109 -22.32 -1.67 15.09
C PRO A 109 -23.76 -1.88 14.60
N CYS A 110 -24.02 -3.03 13.99
CA CYS A 110 -25.37 -3.47 13.61
C CYS A 110 -26.17 -3.84 14.86
N ASN A 111 -26.66 -2.84 15.61
CA ASN A 111 -27.67 -3.06 16.64
C ASN A 111 -29.07 -2.87 16.02
N SER A 112 -29.48 -3.82 15.18
CA SER A 112 -30.89 -4.03 14.87
C SER A 112 -31.37 -5.28 15.60
N PRO A 113 -32.54 -5.26 16.28
CA PRO A 113 -33.01 -6.42 17.03
C PRO A 113 -33.22 -7.61 16.09
N VAL A 114 -32.55 -8.71 16.40
CA VAL A 114 -32.70 -10.00 15.72
C VAL A 114 -34.14 -10.47 15.88
N GLN A 115 -34.92 -10.41 14.80
CA GLN A 115 -36.04 -11.33 14.63
C GLN A 115 -35.59 -12.46 13.72
N SER A 116 -35.45 -13.62 14.35
CA SER A 116 -35.28 -14.92 13.74
C SER A 116 -36.32 -15.16 12.64
N ALA A 117 -35.86 -15.33 11.41
CA ALA A 117 -36.60 -16.03 10.37
C ALA A 117 -35.61 -16.70 9.39
N ASN A 118 -35.34 -17.96 9.68
CA ASN A 118 -35.35 -19.09 8.76
C ASN A 118 -34.63 -18.95 7.40
N SER A 119 -33.50 -19.66 7.32
CA SER A 119 -33.00 -20.42 6.16
C SER A 119 -33.29 -19.85 4.77
N SER A 120 -32.29 -19.19 4.19
CA SER A 120 -32.12 -19.15 2.74
C SER A 120 -30.66 -19.42 2.43
N ASN A 121 -30.42 -20.54 1.74
CA ASN A 121 -29.15 -20.92 1.17
C ASN A 121 -28.71 -19.84 0.16
N ASN A 122 -27.75 -19.01 0.54
CA ASN A 122 -27.03 -18.15 -0.41
C ASN A 122 -25.68 -18.81 -0.75
N PRO A 123 -25.48 -19.30 -1.97
CA PRO A 123 -24.17 -19.71 -2.45
C PRO A 123 -23.38 -18.44 -2.84
N GLY A 124 -22.70 -17.86 -1.85
CA GLY A 124 -21.91 -16.64 -2.06
C GLY A 124 -21.09 -16.20 -0.85
N HIS A 125 -20.85 -17.10 0.11
CA HIS A 125 -19.91 -16.83 1.19
C HIS A 125 -18.50 -17.12 0.66
N ASP A 126 -17.80 -16.06 0.28
CA ASP A 126 -16.39 -16.11 -0.12
C ASP A 126 -15.57 -16.57 1.09
N ALA A 127 -15.20 -17.85 1.09
CA ALA A 127 -14.44 -18.52 2.15
C ALA A 127 -13.07 -17.87 2.46
N THR A 128 -12.67 -16.85 1.69
CA THR A 128 -11.38 -16.16 1.82
C THR A 128 -11.34 -15.05 2.88
N VAL A 129 -12.49 -14.61 3.41
CA VAL A 129 -12.53 -13.55 4.44
C VAL A 129 -12.40 -14.11 5.86
N ASP A 130 -13.00 -15.28 6.13
CA ASP A 130 -12.91 -15.95 7.44
C ASP A 130 -11.50 -16.47 7.76
N ASP A 131 -10.75 -16.91 6.74
CA ASP A 131 -9.38 -17.45 6.88
C ASP A 131 -8.35 -16.38 7.31
N PHE A 132 -8.58 -15.10 6.96
CA PHE A 132 -7.62 -14.04 7.28
C PHE A 132 -7.63 -13.62 8.75
N HIS A 133 -8.79 -13.61 9.40
CA HIS A 133 -8.87 -13.32 10.83
C HIS A 133 -8.06 -14.33 11.66
N GLN A 134 -8.02 -15.59 11.22
CA GLN A 134 -7.22 -16.62 11.86
C GLN A 134 -5.72 -16.34 11.76
N HIS A 135 -5.25 -15.82 10.61
CA HIS A 135 -3.82 -15.53 10.38
C HIS A 135 -3.39 -14.11 10.78
N GLN A 136 -4.31 -13.26 11.23
CA GLN A 136 -4.00 -11.88 11.63
C GLN A 136 -2.91 -11.76 12.71
N PRO A 137 -2.86 -12.62 13.76
CA PRO A 137 -1.78 -12.56 14.76
C PRO A 137 -0.38 -12.78 14.17
N PHE A 138 -0.26 -13.69 13.20
CA PHE A 138 0.99 -13.95 12.49
C PHE A 138 1.48 -12.72 11.72
N PHE A 139 0.62 -12.09 10.92
CA PHE A 139 0.97 -10.88 10.18
C PHE A 139 1.28 -9.70 11.10
N ASN A 140 0.62 -9.61 12.26
CA ASN A 140 0.94 -8.57 13.25
C ASN A 140 2.34 -8.77 13.86
N ALA A 141 2.71 -10.02 14.19
CA ALA A 141 4.05 -10.34 14.69
C ALA A 141 5.15 -10.04 13.66
N VAL A 142 4.91 -10.40 12.38
CA VAL A 142 5.81 -10.06 11.26
C VAL A 142 5.97 -8.54 11.13
N ARG A 143 4.85 -7.80 11.19
CA ARG A 143 4.85 -6.33 11.10
C ARG A 143 5.58 -5.66 12.25
N SER A 144 5.50 -6.22 13.46
CA SER A 144 6.16 -5.66 14.64
C SER A 144 7.62 -6.09 14.82
N GLY A 145 8.14 -6.98 13.97
CA GLY A 145 9.50 -7.50 14.11
C GLY A 145 9.65 -8.63 15.13
N ASP A 146 8.55 -9.20 15.63
CA ASP A 146 8.55 -10.22 16.68
C ASP A 146 8.60 -11.64 16.08
N TRP A 147 9.81 -12.09 15.74
CA TRP A 147 10.02 -13.42 15.14
C TRP A 147 9.56 -14.56 16.05
N ASN A 148 9.70 -14.42 17.37
CA ASN A 148 9.34 -15.47 18.31
C ASN A 148 7.83 -15.75 18.26
N LYS A 149 7.00 -14.69 18.29
CA LYS A 149 5.54 -14.84 18.13
C LYS A 149 5.15 -15.35 16.75
N ALA A 150 5.82 -14.88 15.70
CA ALA A 150 5.57 -15.34 14.35
C ALA A 150 5.87 -16.84 14.21
N LYS A 151 7.01 -17.29 14.74
CA LYS A 151 7.45 -18.69 14.72
C LYS A 151 6.50 -19.57 15.55
N GLU A 152 6.13 -19.15 16.76
CA GLU A 152 5.15 -19.85 17.59
C GLU A 152 3.83 -20.05 16.83
N PHE A 153 3.34 -19.01 16.16
CA PHE A 153 2.13 -19.13 15.34
C PHE A 153 2.31 -20.14 14.20
N LEU A 154 3.45 -20.12 13.49
CA LEU A 154 3.74 -21.08 12.41
C LEU A 154 3.84 -22.52 12.91
N THR A 155 4.26 -22.76 14.16
CA THR A 155 4.23 -24.12 14.72
C THR A 155 2.82 -24.67 14.88
N LEU A 156 1.84 -23.80 15.16
CA LEU A 156 0.43 -24.16 15.31
C LEU A 156 -0.30 -24.19 13.96
N HIS A 157 0.11 -23.33 13.02
CA HIS A 157 -0.53 -23.15 11.73
C HIS A 157 0.50 -23.04 10.59
N PRO A 158 1.13 -24.16 10.16
CA PRO A 158 2.18 -24.13 9.15
C PRO A 158 1.76 -23.52 7.81
N ASN A 159 0.50 -23.72 7.41
CA ASN A 159 -0.04 -23.18 6.15
C ASN A 159 -0.06 -21.65 6.10
N ALA A 160 0.01 -20.97 7.25
CA ALA A 160 0.01 -19.51 7.34
C ALA A 160 1.20 -18.87 6.61
N ILE A 161 2.29 -19.62 6.41
CA ILE A 161 3.49 -19.15 5.71
C ILE A 161 3.21 -18.81 4.23
N ARG A 162 2.23 -19.48 3.61
CA ARG A 162 1.81 -19.30 2.21
C ARG A 162 0.62 -18.36 2.06
N THR A 163 -0.01 -17.99 3.18
CA THR A 163 -1.22 -17.17 3.17
C THR A 163 -0.95 -15.81 2.57
N ARG A 164 -1.87 -15.38 1.71
CA ARG A 164 -1.88 -14.03 1.15
C ARG A 164 -2.91 -13.21 1.89
N ILE A 165 -2.53 -12.01 2.29
CA ILE A 165 -3.48 -11.05 2.85
C ILE A 165 -4.55 -10.77 1.77
N PRO A 166 -5.86 -10.94 2.04
CA PRO A 166 -6.91 -10.92 1.01
C PRO A 166 -6.89 -9.66 0.15
N TYR A 167 -6.60 -8.51 0.75
CA TYR A 167 -6.67 -7.19 0.11
C TYR A 167 -5.37 -6.76 -0.55
N THR A 168 -4.21 -7.01 0.08
CA THR A 168 -2.91 -6.59 -0.46
C THR A 168 -2.24 -7.68 -1.30
N LYS A 169 -2.74 -8.92 -1.23
CA LYS A 169 -2.11 -10.12 -1.79
C LYS A 169 -0.66 -10.35 -1.33
N LYS A 170 -0.18 -9.61 -0.32
CA LYS A 170 1.16 -9.73 0.25
C LYS A 170 1.24 -11.00 1.09
N THR A 171 2.37 -11.68 1.01
CA THR A 171 2.75 -12.77 1.91
C THR A 171 3.50 -12.21 3.12
N ALA A 172 3.73 -13.05 4.14
CA ALA A 172 4.56 -12.68 5.28
C ALA A 172 6.00 -12.34 4.86
N LEU A 173 6.57 -13.10 3.93
CA LEU A 173 7.91 -12.86 3.39
C LEU A 173 7.99 -11.49 2.69
N TYR A 174 7.00 -11.14 1.86
CA TYR A 174 6.94 -9.84 1.21
C TYR A 174 6.95 -8.70 2.23
N MET A 175 6.14 -8.82 3.29
CA MET A 175 6.06 -7.81 4.35
C MET A 175 7.37 -7.67 5.12
N ALA A 176 8.02 -8.79 5.46
CA ALA A 176 9.30 -8.79 6.16
C ALA A 176 10.39 -8.08 5.33
N ILE A 177 10.43 -8.30 4.01
CA ILE A 177 11.36 -7.63 3.09
C ILE A 177 11.06 -6.13 2.99
N GLU A 178 9.78 -5.76 2.84
CA GLU A 178 9.39 -4.35 2.79
C GLU A 178 9.78 -3.56 4.03
N LEU A 179 9.65 -4.20 5.19
CA LEU A 179 10.00 -3.63 6.51
C LEU A 179 11.49 -3.80 6.86
N GLN A 180 12.27 -4.46 6.00
CA GLN A 180 13.71 -4.75 6.20
C GLN A 180 13.99 -5.54 7.50
N HIS A 181 13.09 -6.44 7.87
CA HIS A 181 13.25 -7.32 9.03
C HIS A 181 14.11 -8.54 8.65
N GLU A 182 15.42 -8.35 8.54
CA GLU A 182 16.39 -9.38 8.11
C GLU A 182 16.21 -10.71 8.86
N HIS A 183 16.10 -10.67 10.19
CA HIS A 183 15.94 -11.86 11.03
C HIS A 183 14.64 -12.62 10.80
N ILE A 184 13.57 -11.93 10.40
CA ILE A 184 12.29 -12.56 10.04
C ILE A 184 12.39 -13.16 8.64
N VAL A 185 13.05 -12.47 7.71
CA VAL A 185 13.28 -13.00 6.36
C VAL A 185 14.06 -14.30 6.44
N GLU A 186 15.18 -14.33 7.17
CA GLU A 186 15.97 -15.54 7.40
C GLU A 186 15.10 -16.68 7.96
N GLY A 187 14.38 -16.40 9.05
CA GLY A 187 13.52 -17.40 9.67
C GLY A 187 12.38 -17.91 8.79
N LEU A 188 11.77 -17.05 7.97
CA LEU A 188 10.73 -17.45 7.02
C LEU A 188 11.31 -18.28 5.88
N VAL A 189 12.45 -17.87 5.31
CA VAL A 189 13.14 -18.56 4.21
C VAL A 189 13.59 -19.95 4.65
N GLU A 190 14.03 -20.13 5.90
CA GLU A 190 14.36 -21.44 6.45
C GLU A 190 13.18 -22.41 6.42
N LEU A 191 11.97 -21.92 6.69
CA LEU A 191 10.73 -22.70 6.79
C LEU A 191 10.01 -22.89 5.45
N MET A 192 10.36 -22.10 4.42
CA MET A 192 9.76 -22.15 3.09
C MET A 192 10.39 -23.23 2.20
N THR A 193 9.57 -23.81 1.31
CA THR A 193 10.08 -24.61 0.18
C THR A 193 10.48 -23.71 -0.99
N GLU A 194 11.14 -24.25 -2.01
CA GLU A 194 11.52 -23.47 -3.20
C GLU A 194 10.27 -22.89 -3.90
N GLU A 195 9.19 -23.66 -3.99
CA GLU A 195 7.92 -23.23 -4.58
C GLU A 195 7.27 -22.09 -3.79
N ASP A 196 7.50 -22.03 -2.49
CA ASP A 196 6.98 -20.96 -1.63
C ASP A 196 7.70 -19.64 -1.87
N LEU A 197 8.99 -19.69 -2.21
CA LEU A 197 9.80 -18.51 -2.57
C LEU A 197 9.41 -17.96 -3.95
N GLU A 198 8.87 -18.80 -4.83
CA GLU A 198 8.36 -18.41 -6.15
C GLU A 198 6.96 -17.78 -6.09
N ILE A 199 6.29 -17.79 -4.93
CA ILE A 199 5.00 -17.15 -4.75
C ILE A 199 5.10 -15.66 -5.06
N LYS A 200 4.48 -15.26 -6.18
CA LYS A 200 4.37 -13.86 -6.57
C LYS A 200 3.32 -13.15 -5.72
N ALA A 201 3.73 -12.04 -5.12
CA ALA A 201 2.85 -11.08 -4.47
C ALA A 201 2.91 -9.76 -5.25
N LEU A 202 1.75 -9.23 -5.63
CA LEU A 202 1.64 -8.03 -6.47
C LEU A 202 2.39 -8.15 -7.82
N GLY A 203 2.48 -9.37 -8.37
CA GLY A 203 3.20 -9.64 -9.62
C GLY A 203 4.72 -9.81 -9.48
N TRP A 204 5.28 -9.50 -8.31
CA TRP A 204 6.71 -9.60 -8.03
C TRP A 204 7.03 -10.81 -7.14
N THR A 205 8.18 -11.44 -7.36
CA THR A 205 8.74 -12.40 -6.41
C THR A 205 9.35 -11.67 -5.23
N ALA A 206 9.39 -12.32 -4.08
CA ALA A 206 10.05 -11.77 -2.89
C ALA A 206 11.52 -11.39 -3.18
N LEU A 207 12.23 -12.19 -4.00
CA LEU A 207 13.61 -11.95 -4.39
C LEU A 207 13.76 -10.63 -5.20
N ALA A 208 12.86 -10.37 -6.15
CA ALA A 208 12.90 -9.15 -6.95
C ALA A 208 12.66 -7.90 -6.08
N VAL A 209 11.79 -8.01 -5.06
CA VAL A 209 11.56 -6.92 -4.10
C VAL A 209 12.78 -6.68 -3.22
N ALA A 210 13.44 -7.75 -2.73
CA ALA A 210 14.67 -7.64 -1.94
C ALA A 210 15.81 -6.98 -2.75
N ALA A 211 15.96 -7.36 -4.02
CA ALA A 211 16.93 -6.76 -4.93
C ALA A 211 16.66 -5.26 -5.15
N ASN A 212 15.39 -4.88 -5.37
CA ASN A 212 14.99 -3.48 -5.52
C ASN A 212 15.23 -2.65 -4.24
N ARG A 213 15.16 -3.27 -3.06
CA ARG A 213 15.50 -2.62 -1.79
C ARG A 213 17.01 -2.40 -1.60
N GLY A 214 17.85 -3.09 -2.38
CA GLY A 214 19.30 -3.01 -2.25
C GLY A 214 19.85 -3.65 -0.96
N ASN A 215 19.05 -4.48 -0.27
CA ASN A 215 19.52 -5.19 0.92
C ASN A 215 20.13 -6.53 0.51
N LEU A 216 21.46 -6.52 0.39
CA LEU A 216 22.23 -7.67 -0.09
C LEU A 216 22.07 -8.91 0.80
N LYS A 217 21.98 -8.75 2.12
CA LYS A 217 21.84 -9.88 3.06
C LYS A 217 20.54 -10.64 2.83
N MET A 218 19.42 -9.93 2.66
CA MET A 218 18.15 -10.58 2.38
C MET A 218 18.17 -11.31 1.04
N VAL A 219 18.82 -10.74 0.02
CA VAL A 219 19.00 -11.38 -1.28
C VAL A 219 19.87 -12.64 -1.16
N GLU A 220 21.02 -12.55 -0.50
CA GLU A 220 21.92 -13.68 -0.28
C GLU A 220 21.24 -14.83 0.47
N CYS A 221 20.53 -14.51 1.56
CA CYS A 221 19.75 -15.47 2.33
C CYS A 221 18.76 -16.25 1.46
N MET A 222 18.02 -15.54 0.60
CA MET A 222 17.05 -16.16 -0.30
C MET A 222 17.71 -17.00 -1.39
N VAL A 223 18.78 -16.50 -2.01
CA VAL A 223 19.50 -17.20 -3.08
C VAL A 223 20.19 -18.48 -2.57
N GLU A 224 20.72 -18.45 -1.35
CA GLU A 224 21.36 -19.62 -0.73
C GLU A 224 20.39 -20.78 -0.56
N LYS A 225 19.14 -20.47 -0.17
CA LYS A 225 18.06 -21.46 -0.01
C LYS A 225 17.61 -22.06 -1.34
N SER A 226 17.61 -21.26 -2.41
CA SER A 226 17.00 -21.63 -3.68
C SER A 226 17.95 -21.38 -4.85
N LYS A 227 19.00 -22.21 -4.95
CA LYS A 227 19.99 -22.14 -6.04
C LYS A 227 19.37 -22.28 -7.45
N ASN A 228 18.09 -22.69 -7.55
CA ASN A 228 17.33 -22.82 -8.79
C ASN A 228 16.67 -21.53 -9.31
N ILE A 229 16.45 -20.49 -8.50
CA ILE A 229 15.74 -19.25 -8.96
C ILE A 229 16.61 -18.42 -9.92
N LEU A 230 17.94 -18.63 -9.93
CA LEU A 230 18.84 -18.04 -10.91
C LEU A 230 18.69 -18.63 -12.32
N SER A 231 17.91 -19.71 -12.50
CA SER A 231 17.75 -20.40 -13.78
C SER A 231 16.45 -20.07 -14.55
N ILE A 232 15.51 -19.33 -13.94
CA ILE A 232 14.32 -18.86 -14.66
C ILE A 232 14.71 -17.61 -15.44
N ALA A 233 15.08 -17.83 -16.71
CA ALA A 233 15.22 -16.79 -17.70
C ALA A 233 13.98 -15.88 -17.66
N ILE A 234 14.22 -14.58 -17.51
CA ILE A 234 13.22 -13.55 -17.76
C ILE A 234 12.98 -13.62 -19.28
N GLU A 235 11.91 -14.30 -19.70
CA GLU A 235 11.43 -14.14 -21.08
C GLU A 235 10.86 -12.72 -21.23
N GLU A 236 11.33 -12.05 -22.28
CA GLU A 236 11.12 -10.63 -22.64
C GLU A 236 9.65 -10.20 -22.78
#